data_AF-A0A7R9UQK1-F1
#
_entry.id   AF-A0A7R9UQK1-F1
#
_cell.length_a   1.000
_cell.length_b   1.000
_cell.length_c   1.000
_cell.angle_alpha   90.00
_cell.angle_beta   90.00
_cell.angle_gamma   90.00
#
_symmetry.space_group_name_H-M   'P 1'
#
loop_
_entity.id
_entity.type
_entity.pdbx_description
1 polymer ?
#
loop_
_entity_poly.entity_id
_entity_poly.type
_entity_poly.pdbx_seq_one_letter_code
_entity_poly.pdbx_strand_id
1 'polypeptide(L)'
;SLHGTVLGIEAVLADGTIIDNLNTLKKDNTGYDVKQLFIGSEGTLGVITGVAIALPKLPNSVQLAYLAVDSYAAVLDVFREAKGHLAEILSAVEFLDDQALDLTLTHLHGARNPLEGRAPFYM
;
A
#
# COMPACT_ATOMS: atom_id res chain seq x y z
N SER A 1 -5.87 3.84 1.29
CA SER A 1 -6.19 3.19 2.58
C SER A 1 -7.37 2.25 2.39
N LEU A 2 -7.39 1.11 3.09
CA LEU A 2 -8.51 0.16 3.07
C LEU A 2 -9.83 0.78 3.56
N HIS A 3 -9.77 1.76 4.46
CA HIS A 3 -10.95 2.52 4.93
C HIS A 3 -11.74 3.19 3.79
N GLY A 4 -11.11 3.48 2.64
CA GLY A 4 -11.75 4.07 1.47
C GLY A 4 -12.09 3.09 0.34
N THR A 5 -11.40 1.95 0.25
CA THR A 5 -11.60 0.98 -0.84
C THR A 5 -12.53 -0.16 -0.46
N VAL A 6 -12.64 -0.49 0.83
CA VAL A 6 -13.65 -1.44 1.33
C VAL A 6 -15.02 -0.76 1.27
N LEU A 7 -15.96 -1.39 0.58
CA LEU A 7 -17.33 -0.91 0.37
C LEU A 7 -18.28 -1.46 1.44
N GLY A 8 -18.03 -2.68 1.90
CA GLY A 8 -18.83 -3.34 2.93
C GLY A 8 -18.12 -4.56 3.50
N ILE A 9 -18.59 -5.03 4.65
CA ILE A 9 -18.08 -6.22 5.32
C ILE A 9 -19.24 -7.07 5.87
N GLU A 10 -18.98 -8.35 6.02
CA GLU A 10 -19.73 -9.25 6.89
C GLU A 10 -18.81 -9.69 8.03
N ALA A 11 -19.29 -9.64 9.26
CA ALA A 11 -18.50 -10.07 10.43
C ALA A 11 -19.35 -10.82 11.46
N VAL A 12 -18.72 -11.76 12.15
CA VAL A 12 -19.29 -12.52 13.25
C VAL A 12 -18.72 -12.00 14.57
N LEU A 13 -19.58 -11.53 15.46
CA LEU A 13 -19.22 -11.07 16.80
C LEU A 13 -18.89 -12.25 17.74
N ALA A 14 -18.33 -11.94 18.91
CA ALA A 14 -17.94 -12.96 19.90
C ALA A 14 -19.12 -13.80 20.43
N ASP A 15 -20.33 -13.26 20.42
CA ASP A 15 -21.56 -13.97 20.81
C ASP A 15 -22.21 -14.75 19.66
N GLY A 16 -21.59 -14.74 18.47
CA GLY A 16 -22.11 -15.37 17.25
C GLY A 16 -23.07 -14.49 16.44
N THR A 17 -23.37 -13.26 16.90
CA THR A 17 -24.19 -12.32 16.13
C THR A 17 -23.51 -11.95 14.82
N ILE A 18 -24.26 -12.01 13.72
CA ILE A 18 -23.77 -11.61 12.40
C ILE A 18 -24.08 -10.13 12.19
N ILE A 19 -23.04 -9.35 11.96
CA ILE A 19 -23.14 -8.00 11.40
C ILE A 19 -23.06 -8.13 9.88
N ASP A 20 -24.21 -7.96 9.23
CA ASP A 20 -24.30 -7.85 7.78
C ASP A 20 -24.30 -6.38 7.37
N ASN A 21 -23.15 -5.91 6.92
CA ASN A 21 -22.97 -4.61 6.27
C ASN A 21 -22.34 -4.79 4.89
N LEU A 22 -22.67 -5.89 4.21
CA LEU A 22 -22.09 -6.20 2.91
C LEU A 22 -22.82 -5.42 1.82
N ASN A 23 -22.14 -4.42 1.26
CA ASN A 23 -22.68 -3.55 0.23
C ASN A 23 -21.63 -3.28 -0.86
N THR A 24 -22.10 -3.02 -2.09
CA THR A 24 -21.27 -2.66 -3.25
C THR A 24 -21.48 -1.21 -3.72
N LEU A 25 -22.32 -0.44 -3.03
CA LEU A 25 -22.50 0.98 -3.31
C LEU A 25 -21.22 1.77 -2.98
N LYS A 26 -20.82 2.65 -3.91
CA LYS A 26 -19.70 3.57 -3.68
C LYS A 26 -20.02 4.68 -2.68
N LYS A 27 -21.31 4.99 -2.51
CA LYS A 27 -21.80 6.03 -1.60
C LYS A 27 -23.05 5.50 -0.92
N ASP A 28 -22.95 5.36 0.40
CA ASP A 28 -24.04 4.97 1.25
C ASP A 28 -23.88 5.69 2.59
N ASN A 29 -24.84 6.57 2.91
CA ASN A 29 -24.83 7.41 4.10
C ASN A 29 -26.00 7.07 5.04
N THR A 30 -26.57 5.87 4.95
CA THR A 30 -27.68 5.46 5.82
C THR A 30 -27.16 4.97 7.18
N GLY A 31 -26.99 5.89 8.12
CA GLY A 31 -26.54 5.59 9.48
C GLY A 31 -25.03 5.64 9.65
N TYR A 32 -24.52 4.93 10.66
CA TYR A 32 -23.09 4.89 10.94
C TYR A 32 -22.35 3.93 10.03
N ASP A 33 -21.11 4.27 9.72
CA ASP A 33 -20.24 3.43 8.89
C ASP A 33 -19.58 2.32 9.73
N VAL A 34 -20.40 1.35 10.15
CA VAL A 34 -20.01 0.27 11.09
C VAL A 34 -18.80 -0.51 10.60
N LYS A 35 -18.61 -0.67 9.29
CA LYS A 35 -17.45 -1.37 8.72
C LYS A 35 -16.12 -0.76 9.15
N GLN A 36 -16.08 0.55 9.40
CA GLN A 36 -14.85 1.26 9.79
C GLN A 36 -14.32 0.81 11.14
N LEU A 37 -15.19 0.34 12.05
CA LEU A 37 -14.78 -0.17 13.36
C LEU A 37 -13.99 -1.47 13.24
N PHE A 38 -14.29 -2.29 12.23
CA PHE A 38 -13.61 -3.58 12.02
C PHE A 38 -12.32 -3.44 11.20
N ILE A 39 -12.19 -2.41 10.37
CA ILE A 39 -10.96 -2.17 9.59
C ILE A 39 -9.87 -1.69 10.54
N GLY A 40 -8.85 -2.51 10.76
CA GLY A 40 -7.77 -2.25 11.71
C GLY A 40 -8.08 -2.70 13.15
N SER A 41 -9.17 -3.43 13.38
CA SER A 41 -9.48 -4.00 14.72
C SER A 41 -8.66 -5.24 15.06
N GLU A 42 -7.92 -5.80 14.09
CA GLU A 42 -7.09 -6.99 14.29
C GLU A 42 -7.86 -8.20 14.88
N GLY A 43 -9.18 -8.27 14.63
CA GLY A 43 -10.04 -9.35 15.11
C GLY A 43 -10.58 -9.19 16.53
N THR A 44 -10.28 -8.09 17.23
CA THR A 44 -10.73 -7.89 18.62
C THR A 44 -12.23 -7.58 18.75
N LEU A 45 -12.87 -7.14 17.67
CA LEU A 45 -14.29 -6.80 17.63
C LEU A 45 -15.16 -7.88 16.96
N GLY A 46 -14.55 -8.91 16.40
CA GLY A 46 -15.23 -9.96 15.65
C GLY A 46 -14.38 -10.46 14.48
N VAL A 47 -14.85 -11.53 13.86
CA VAL A 47 -14.17 -12.19 12.73
C VAL A 47 -14.86 -11.77 11.43
N ILE A 48 -14.12 -11.15 10.52
CA ILE A 48 -14.63 -10.80 9.18
C ILE A 48 -14.76 -12.09 8.36
N THR A 49 -15.96 -12.33 7.82
CA THR A 49 -16.30 -13.51 7.00
C THR A 49 -16.56 -13.15 5.54
N GLY A 50 -16.83 -11.89 5.23
CA GLY A 50 -17.03 -11.39 3.87
C GLY A 50 -16.55 -9.95 3.70
N VAL A 51 -16.05 -9.61 2.51
CA VAL A 51 -15.56 -8.26 2.17
C VAL A 51 -15.99 -7.90 0.75
N ALA A 52 -16.63 -6.74 0.60
CA ALA A 52 -16.82 -6.10 -0.69
C ALA A 52 -15.77 -4.99 -0.86
N ILE A 53 -14.94 -5.06 -1.91
CA ILE A 53 -13.82 -4.13 -2.14
C ILE A 53 -13.88 -3.55 -3.56
N ALA A 54 -13.66 -2.24 -3.67
CA ALA A 54 -13.55 -1.55 -4.95
C ALA A 54 -12.23 -1.89 -5.64
N LEU A 55 -12.30 -2.41 -6.86
CA LEU A 55 -11.13 -2.72 -7.67
C LEU A 55 -10.75 -1.52 -8.57
N PRO A 56 -9.49 -1.05 -8.54
CA PRO A 56 -9.01 -0.09 -9.52
C PRO A 56 -8.90 -0.75 -10.90
N LYS A 57 -8.93 0.07 -11.96
CA LYS A 57 -8.68 -0.40 -13.32
C LYS A 57 -7.23 -0.84 -13.47
N LEU A 58 -7.00 -1.96 -14.16
CA LEU A 58 -5.65 -2.40 -14.53
C LEU A 58 -4.98 -1.32 -15.41
N PRO A 59 -3.77 -0.83 -15.06
CA PRO A 59 -3.07 0.15 -15.88
C PRO A 59 -2.62 -0.47 -17.21
N ASN A 60 -2.68 0.32 -18.28
CA ASN A 60 -2.25 -0.13 -19.62
C ASN A 60 -0.72 -0.16 -19.76
N SER A 61 0.01 0.52 -18.87
CA SER A 61 1.47 0.60 -18.86
C SER A 61 1.98 0.72 -17.43
N VAL A 62 3.15 0.13 -17.18
CA VAL A 62 3.89 0.24 -15.90
C VAL A 62 5.33 0.54 -16.25
N GLN A 63 5.91 1.53 -15.58
CA GLN A 63 7.31 1.92 -15.71
C GLN A 63 7.98 1.87 -14.34
N LEU A 64 9.25 1.48 -14.32
CA LEU A 64 10.07 1.43 -13.11
C LEU A 64 11.35 2.20 -13.35
N ALA A 65 11.66 3.12 -12.43
CA ALA A 65 12.95 3.77 -12.34
C ALA A 65 13.65 3.25 -11.09
N TYR A 66 14.95 3.01 -11.19
CA TYR A 66 15.81 2.65 -10.06
C TYR A 66 16.99 3.62 -10.06
N LEU A 67 17.11 4.41 -9.00
CA LEU A 67 17.97 5.59 -8.90
C LEU A 67 18.95 5.41 -7.75
N ALA A 68 20.21 5.76 -7.97
CA ALA A 68 21.20 5.91 -6.91
C ALA A 68 21.32 7.39 -6.54
N VAL A 69 21.32 7.71 -5.24
CA VAL A 69 21.46 9.09 -4.75
C VAL A 69 22.44 9.19 -3.59
N ASP A 70 23.16 10.31 -3.53
CA ASP A 70 24.30 10.48 -2.62
C ASP A 70 23.91 10.88 -1.20
N SER A 71 22.63 11.20 -0.94
CA SER A 71 22.17 11.59 0.40
C SER A 71 20.68 11.40 0.59
N TYR A 72 20.25 11.33 1.84
CA TYR A 72 18.83 11.32 2.18
C TYR A 72 18.12 12.63 1.81
N ALA A 73 18.83 13.76 1.78
CA ALA A 73 18.27 15.01 1.27
C ALA A 73 17.90 14.88 -0.21
N ALA A 74 18.77 14.25 -1.02
CA ALA A 74 18.49 13.97 -2.43
C ALA A 74 17.31 12.99 -2.61
N VAL A 75 17.13 12.01 -1.72
CA VAL A 75 15.93 11.15 -1.69
C VAL A 75 14.65 11.99 -1.59
N LEU A 76 14.63 12.94 -0.66
CA LEU A 76 13.46 13.81 -0.46
C LEU A 76 13.22 14.74 -1.65
N ASP A 77 14.27 15.25 -2.27
CA ASP A 77 14.16 16.10 -3.45
C ASP A 77 13.61 15.30 -4.65
N VAL A 78 14.14 14.11 -4.91
CA VAL A 78 13.58 13.19 -5.93
C VAL A 78 12.11 12.88 -5.66
N PHE A 79 11.72 12.62 -4.40
CA PHE A 79 10.32 12.38 -4.06
C PHE A 79 9.42 13.60 -4.31
N ARG A 80 9.90 14.81 -4.03
CA ARG A 80 9.15 16.05 -4.32
C ARG A 80 8.98 16.25 -5.82
N GLU A 81 10.06 16.11 -6.59
CA GLU A 81 10.04 16.22 -8.04
C GLU A 81 9.15 15.14 -8.68
N ALA A 82 9.25 13.90 -8.24
CA ALA A 82 8.40 12.80 -8.72
C ALA A 82 6.91 13.10 -8.49
N LYS A 83 6.53 13.58 -7.30
CA LYS A 83 5.15 13.99 -7.04
C LYS A 83 4.71 15.17 -7.91
N GLY A 84 5.59 16.15 -8.14
CA GLY A 84 5.30 17.33 -8.95
C GLY A 84 5.16 17.04 -10.43
N HIS A 85 6.02 16.18 -10.98
CA HIS A 85 6.11 15.91 -12.42
C HIS A 85 5.31 14.70 -12.88
N LEU A 86 5.18 13.66 -12.05
CA LEU A 86 4.45 12.42 -12.40
C LEU A 86 3.02 12.43 -11.88
N ALA A 87 2.71 13.19 -10.83
CA ALA A 87 1.36 13.44 -10.33
C ALA A 87 0.45 12.18 -10.33
N GLU A 88 -0.58 12.15 -11.18
CA GLU A 88 -1.59 11.09 -11.22
C GLU A 88 -1.10 9.72 -11.69
N ILE A 89 0.03 9.67 -12.41
CA ILE A 89 0.60 8.39 -12.88
C ILE A 89 1.58 7.79 -11.87
N LEU A 90 1.93 8.50 -10.80
CA LEU A 90 2.81 8.01 -9.76
C LEU A 90 2.08 6.96 -8.90
N SER A 91 2.52 5.70 -8.98
CA SER A 91 1.89 4.59 -8.24
C SER A 91 2.62 4.21 -6.95
N ALA A 92 3.95 4.34 -6.91
CA ALA A 92 4.78 3.97 -5.77
C ALA A 92 6.10 4.77 -5.79
N VAL A 93 6.63 5.08 -4.61
CA VAL A 93 7.99 5.57 -4.39
C VAL A 93 8.48 4.91 -3.11
N GLU A 94 9.52 4.11 -3.24
CA GLU A 94 10.19 3.47 -2.10
C GLU A 94 11.63 3.99 -2.05
N PHE A 95 12.29 3.79 -0.92
CA PHE A 95 13.73 3.98 -0.84
C PHE A 95 14.35 2.91 0.06
N LEU A 96 15.63 2.65 -0.14
CA LEU A 96 16.43 1.83 0.75
C LEU A 96 17.84 2.42 0.89
N ASP A 97 18.51 2.11 1.99
CA ASP A 97 19.93 2.42 2.16
C ASP A 97 20.82 1.28 1.64
N ASP A 98 22.12 1.55 1.57
CA ASP A 98 23.09 0.57 1.10
C ASP A 98 23.17 -0.69 1.99
N GLN A 99 22.86 -0.57 3.28
CA GLN A 99 22.87 -1.70 4.20
C GLN A 99 21.71 -2.66 3.93
N ALA A 100 20.52 -2.13 3.71
CA ALA A 100 19.36 -2.91 3.30
C ALA A 100 19.57 -3.58 1.94
N LEU A 101 20.22 -2.89 0.99
CA LEU A 101 20.62 -3.50 -0.27
C LEU A 101 21.62 -4.64 -0.04
N ASP A 102 22.64 -4.42 0.81
CA ASP A 102 23.67 -5.41 1.07
C ASP A 102 23.13 -6.69 1.71
N LEU A 103 22.21 -6.57 2.66
CA LEU A 103 21.48 -7.69 3.25
C LEU A 103 20.68 -8.45 2.18
N THR A 104 20.02 -7.72 1.28
CA THR A 104 19.27 -8.31 0.18
C THR A 104 20.19 -9.08 -0.76
N LEU A 105 21.31 -8.49 -1.18
CA LEU A 105 22.27 -9.12 -2.10
C LEU A 105 22.97 -10.34 -1.48
N THR A 106 23.19 -10.31 -0.16
CA THR A 106 23.84 -11.40 0.56
C THR A 106 22.91 -12.60 0.77
N HIS A 107 21.64 -12.35 1.09
CA HIS A 107 20.72 -13.40 1.55
C HIS A 107 19.65 -13.81 0.53
N LEU A 108 19.34 -12.97 -0.47
CA LEU A 108 18.36 -13.29 -1.50
C LEU A 108 19.08 -13.81 -2.76
N HIS A 109 19.03 -15.13 -2.97
CA HIS A 109 19.62 -15.76 -4.15
C HIS A 109 19.05 -15.17 -5.44
N GLY A 110 19.93 -14.72 -6.33
CA GLY A 110 19.57 -14.13 -7.63
C GLY A 110 19.30 -12.62 -7.60
N ALA A 111 19.35 -11.98 -6.43
CA ALA A 111 19.30 -10.53 -6.34
C ALA A 111 20.57 -9.89 -6.93
N ARG A 112 20.42 -8.75 -7.59
CA ARG A 112 21.53 -7.95 -8.14
C ARG A 112 21.21 -6.47 -8.04
N ASN A 113 22.24 -5.65 -7.83
CA ASN A 113 22.13 -4.21 -8.04
C ASN A 113 22.14 -3.96 -9.56
N PRO A 114 21.10 -3.34 -10.15
CA PRO A 114 21.05 -3.06 -11.58
C PRO A 114 21.95 -1.89 -11.99
N LEU A 115 22.45 -1.09 -11.04
CA LEU A 115 23.33 0.05 -11.30
C LEU A 115 24.80 -0.34 -11.15
N GLU A 116 25.67 0.39 -11.87
CA GLU A 116 27.10 0.31 -11.67
C GLU A 116 27.51 1.07 -10.41
N GLY A 117 28.30 0.40 -9.55
CA GLY A 117 28.79 1.00 -8.31
C GLY A 117 27.83 0.89 -7.13
N ARG A 118 28.19 1.60 -6.05
CA ARG A 118 27.45 1.67 -4.79
C ARG A 118 27.15 3.12 -4.47
N ALA A 119 25.95 3.37 -3.96
CA ALA A 119 25.51 4.66 -3.45
C ALA A 119 24.95 4.46 -2.04
N PRO A 120 24.95 5.51 -1.19
CA PRO A 120 24.44 5.39 0.17
C PRO A 120 22.92 5.16 0.23
N PHE A 121 22.18 5.62 -0.79
CA PHE A 121 20.73 5.44 -0.89
C PHE A 121 20.30 5.10 -2.32
N TYR A 122 19.22 4.34 -2.42
CA TYR A 122 18.57 3.97 -3.67
C TYR A 122 17.06 4.24 -3.59
N MET A 123 16.44 4.58 -4.72
CA MET A 123 14.99 4.79 -4.87
C MET A 123 14.45 4.05 -6.08
#